data_AF-A0A3D9SBV3-F1
#
_entry.id   AF-A0A3D9SBV3-F1
#
_cell.length_a   1.000
_cell.length_b   1.000
_cell.length_c   1.000
_cell.angle_alpha   90.00
_cell.angle_beta   90.00
_cell.angle_gamma   90.00
#
_symmetry.space_group_name_H-M   'P 1'
#
loop_
_entity.id
_entity.type
_entity.pdbx_description
1 polymer ?
#
loop_
_entity_poly.entity_id
_entity_poly.type
_entity_poly.pdbx_seq_one_letter_code
_entity_poly.pdbx_strand_id
1 'polypeptide(L)'
;MTKLQSAPLNQLSLEELINRFELSPTRLDRIFQHVGNERFNASTAVGLLHGRQIFCFPWIGEAKNILSYRLGFNSALIKQQNGITIIPVQSASVVEEFADEVIYLN
;
A
#
# COMPACT_ATOMS: atom_id res chain seq x y z
N MET A 1 9.86 2.48 23.19
CA MET A 1 9.68 1.59 22.04
C MET A 1 10.65 1.99 20.95
N THR A 2 11.61 1.13 20.69
CA THR A 2 12.80 1.39 19.88
C THR A 2 12.40 1.65 18.42
N LYS A 3 12.75 2.82 17.88
CA LYS A 3 12.70 3.05 16.44
C LYS A 3 13.72 2.11 15.79
N LEU A 4 13.28 0.94 15.34
CA LEU A 4 14.02 0.20 14.31
C LEU A 4 14.01 1.10 13.08
N GLN A 5 15.11 1.81 12.85
CA GLN A 5 15.37 2.46 11.58
C GLN A 5 15.51 1.34 10.56
N SER A 6 14.43 1.02 9.84
CA SER A 6 14.51 0.07 8.73
C SER A 6 15.43 0.66 7.66
N ALA A 7 16.25 -0.17 7.03
CA ALA A 7 17.10 0.25 5.91
C ALA A 7 16.27 1.04 4.87
N PRO A 8 16.84 2.10 4.28
CA PRO A 8 16.22 2.83 3.18
C PRO A 8 15.80 1.85 2.06
N LEU A 9 14.61 2.04 1.49
CA LEU A 9 14.05 1.09 0.50
C LEU A 9 14.97 0.88 -0.72
N ASN A 10 15.74 1.91 -1.11
CA ASN A 10 16.69 1.84 -2.22
C ASN A 10 17.97 1.04 -1.92
N GLN A 11 18.15 0.55 -0.69
CA GLN A 11 19.27 -0.30 -0.28
C GLN A 11 18.86 -1.77 -0.09
N LEU A 12 17.57 -2.07 -0.24
CA LEU A 12 17.06 -3.43 -0.13
C LEU A 12 17.37 -4.22 -1.39
N SER A 13 17.76 -5.47 -1.20
CA SER A 13 17.79 -6.48 -2.25
C SER A 13 16.38 -6.76 -2.79
N LEU A 14 16.31 -7.36 -3.98
CA LEU A 14 15.02 -7.76 -4.56
C LEU A 14 14.24 -8.71 -3.65
N GLU A 15 14.90 -9.67 -3.01
CA GLU A 15 14.27 -10.61 -2.08
C GLU A 15 13.69 -9.89 -0.85
N GLU A 16 14.42 -8.94 -0.28
CA GLU A 16 13.92 -8.13 0.83
C GLU A 16 12.72 -7.28 0.42
N LEU A 17 12.70 -6.75 -0.81
CA LEU A 17 11.53 -6.03 -1.34
C LEU A 17 10.33 -6.96 -1.53
N ILE A 18 10.53 -8.14 -2.10
CA ILE A 18 9.47 -9.14 -2.28
C ILE A 18 8.84 -9.49 -0.92
N ASN A 19 9.68 -9.75 0.08
CA ASN A 19 9.22 -10.07 1.42
C ASN A 19 8.55 -8.86 2.10
N ARG A 20 9.15 -7.67 2.01
CA ARG A 20 8.63 -6.44 2.64
C ARG A 20 7.28 -6.01 2.08
N PHE A 21 7.01 -6.27 0.81
CA PHE A 21 5.75 -5.94 0.16
C PHE A 21 4.83 -7.16 -0.02
N GLU A 22 5.12 -8.29 0.62
CA GLU A 22 4.32 -9.53 0.54
C GLU A 22 3.96 -9.94 -0.89
N LEU A 23 4.94 -9.83 -1.79
CA LEU A 23 4.80 -10.22 -3.17
C LEU A 23 5.02 -11.72 -3.29
N SER A 24 4.17 -12.41 -4.05
CA SER A 24 4.36 -13.81 -4.34
C SER A 24 5.40 -13.96 -5.45
N PRO A 25 6.48 -14.73 -5.24
CA PRO A 25 7.49 -14.97 -6.29
C PRO A 25 6.87 -15.49 -7.60
N THR A 26 5.85 -16.34 -7.50
CA THR A 26 5.12 -16.91 -8.65
C THR A 26 4.27 -15.92 -9.45
N ARG A 27 4.13 -14.68 -8.95
CA ARG A 27 3.35 -13.60 -9.58
C ARG A 27 4.22 -12.49 -10.16
N LEU A 28 5.53 -12.49 -9.89
CA LEU A 28 6.46 -11.47 -10.37
C LEU A 28 6.58 -11.47 -11.90
N ASP A 29 6.53 -12.65 -12.52
CA ASP A 29 6.63 -12.79 -13.98
C ASP A 29 5.27 -12.70 -14.69
N ARG A 30 4.18 -12.45 -13.95
CA ARG A 30 2.85 -12.33 -14.55
C ARG A 30 2.63 -10.92 -15.08
N ILE A 31 1.91 -10.83 -16.19
CA ILE A 31 1.37 -9.55 -16.67
C ILE A 31 0.51 -8.95 -15.55
N PHE A 32 0.69 -7.66 -15.28
CA PHE A 32 0.10 -6.94 -14.15
C PHE A 32 -1.42 -7.14 -13.99
N GLN A 33 -2.17 -7.28 -15.09
CA GLN A 33 -3.61 -7.56 -15.04
C GLN A 33 -3.99 -8.90 -14.38
N HIS A 34 -3.04 -9.85 -14.29
CA HIS A 34 -3.24 -11.20 -13.75
C HIS A 34 -2.69 -11.40 -12.33
N VAL A 35 -2.24 -10.33 -11.65
CA VAL A 35 -1.68 -10.40 -10.28
C VAL A 35 -2.73 -10.20 -9.17
N GLY A 36 -3.99 -10.00 -9.53
CA GLY A 36 -5.09 -9.88 -8.57
C GLY A 36 -4.91 -8.66 -7.65
N ASN A 37 -5.19 -8.81 -6.35
CA ASN A 37 -5.08 -7.71 -5.38
C ASN A 37 -3.64 -7.39 -4.99
N GLU A 38 -2.68 -8.26 -5.31
CA GLU A 38 -1.26 -8.00 -5.07
C GLU A 38 -0.73 -6.81 -5.88
N ARG A 39 -1.49 -6.41 -6.91
CA ARG A 39 -1.22 -5.21 -7.71
C ARG A 39 -1.06 -3.95 -6.87
N PHE A 40 -1.77 -3.86 -5.74
CA PHE A 40 -1.69 -2.73 -4.81
C PHE A 40 -0.33 -2.67 -4.11
N ASN A 41 0.14 -3.82 -3.61
CA ASN A 41 1.45 -3.95 -2.99
C ASN A 41 2.56 -3.71 -4.01
N ALA A 42 2.47 -4.32 -5.19
CA ALA A 42 3.44 -4.13 -6.26
C ALA A 42 3.54 -2.65 -6.70
N SER A 43 2.40 -1.97 -6.87
CA SER A 43 2.37 -0.55 -7.24
C SER A 43 2.97 0.33 -6.14
N THR A 44 2.69 0.02 -4.88
CA THR A 44 3.23 0.75 -3.73
C THR A 44 4.74 0.56 -3.65
N ALA A 45 5.24 -0.67 -3.84
CA ALA A 45 6.66 -0.98 -3.88
C ALA A 45 7.39 -0.15 -4.95
N VAL A 46 6.89 -0.18 -6.18
CA VAL A 46 7.46 0.59 -7.30
C VAL A 46 7.43 2.09 -6.98
N GLY A 47 6.30 2.62 -6.50
CA GLY A 47 6.19 4.04 -6.18
C GLY A 47 7.19 4.48 -5.11
N LEU A 48 7.32 3.73 -4.02
CA LEU A 48 8.24 4.08 -2.94
C LEU A 48 9.72 3.95 -3.37
N LEU A 49 10.07 2.96 -4.18
CA LEU A 49 11.40 2.83 -4.77
C LEU A 49 11.76 4.03 -5.67
N HIS A 50 10.77 4.61 -6.34
CA HIS A 50 10.92 5.84 -7.13
C HIS A 50 10.79 7.13 -6.30
N GLY A 51 10.74 7.04 -4.96
CA GLY A 51 10.66 8.20 -4.08
C GLY A 51 9.32 8.95 -4.17
N ARG A 52 8.25 8.29 -4.61
CA ARG A 52 6.90 8.89 -4.60
C ARG A 52 6.46 9.12 -3.15
N GLN A 53 5.82 10.26 -2.93
CA GLN A 53 5.33 10.66 -1.60
C GLN A 53 3.81 10.69 -1.50
N ILE A 54 3.08 10.74 -2.62
CA ILE A 54 1.62 10.80 -2.64
C ILE A 54 1.10 9.59 -3.43
N PHE A 55 0.21 8.83 -2.82
CA PHE A 55 -0.38 7.62 -3.39
C PHE A 55 -1.90 7.74 -3.38
N CYS A 56 -2.53 7.58 -4.54
CA CYS A 56 -3.98 7.58 -4.68
C CYS A 56 -4.46 6.16 -4.98
N PHE A 57 -5.23 5.59 -4.08
CA PHE A 57 -5.90 4.32 -4.33
C PHE A 57 -7.13 4.53 -5.21
N PRO A 58 -7.52 3.52 -6.03
CA PRO A 58 -8.76 3.60 -6.78
C PRO A 58 -9.96 3.63 -5.82
N TRP A 59 -11.13 4.02 -6.33
CA TRP A 59 -12.36 3.97 -5.56
C TRP A 59 -12.65 2.55 -5.08
N ILE A 60 -12.84 2.41 -3.76
CA ILE A 60 -13.13 1.14 -3.11
C ILE A 60 -14.61 1.15 -2.72
N GLY A 61 -15.40 0.32 -3.39
CA GLY A 61 -16.79 0.05 -3.06
C GLY A 61 -16.93 -0.99 -1.93
N GLU A 62 -17.96 -1.84 -2.02
CA GLU A 62 -18.31 -2.83 -0.98
C GLU A 62 -17.28 -3.96 -0.76
N ALA A 63 -16.17 -3.98 -1.51
CA ALA A 63 -15.10 -4.95 -1.35
C ALA A 63 -14.22 -4.74 -0.10
N LYS A 64 -14.75 -4.07 0.95
CA LYS A 64 -14.06 -3.76 2.21
C LYS A 64 -13.29 -4.96 2.74
N ASN A 65 -13.94 -6.11 2.84
CA ASN A 65 -13.34 -7.31 3.48
C ASN A 65 -12.17 -7.90 2.70
N ILE A 66 -12.12 -7.71 1.37
CA ILE A 66 -11.07 -8.29 0.52
C ILE A 66 -9.86 -7.37 0.43
N LEU A 67 -10.07 -6.05 0.53
CA LEU A 67 -9.03 -5.05 0.29
C LEU A 67 -8.58 -4.30 1.55
N SER A 68 -9.33 -4.34 2.66
CA SER A 68 -9.01 -3.62 3.90
C SER A 68 -7.58 -3.91 4.38
N TYR A 69 -7.20 -5.18 4.41
CA TYR A 69 -5.85 -5.59 4.78
C TYR A 69 -4.79 -4.95 3.88
N ARG A 70 -4.97 -5.00 2.55
CA ARG A 70 -4.01 -4.43 1.60
C ARG A 70 -3.96 -2.90 1.70
N LEU A 71 -5.09 -2.24 1.90
CA LEU A 71 -5.17 -0.79 2.08
C LEU A 71 -4.43 -0.36 3.35
N GLY A 72 -4.74 -0.97 4.49
CA GLY A 72 -4.08 -0.67 5.76
C GLY A 72 -2.57 -0.97 5.71
N PHE A 73 -2.18 -2.13 5.16
CA PHE A 73 -0.79 -2.54 5.01
C PHE A 73 0.01 -1.54 4.17
N ASN A 74 -0.46 -1.20 2.97
CA ASN A 74 0.25 -0.25 2.11
C ASN A 74 0.27 1.15 2.72
N SER A 75 -0.83 1.61 3.31
CA SER A 75 -0.90 2.91 3.98
C SER A 75 0.12 3.01 5.11
N ALA A 76 0.30 1.94 5.89
CA ALA A 76 1.32 1.88 6.95
C ALA A 76 2.74 1.97 6.38
N LEU A 77 3.05 1.23 5.29
CA LEU A 77 4.35 1.30 4.62
C LEU A 77 4.63 2.69 4.04
N ILE A 78 3.65 3.30 3.40
CA ILE A 78 3.76 4.65 2.83
C ILE A 78 4.02 5.67 3.96
N LYS A 79 3.27 5.57 5.07
CA LYS A 79 3.44 6.44 6.24
C LYS A 79 4.81 6.30 6.90
N GLN A 80 5.37 5.08 6.97
CA GLN A 80 6.74 4.86 7.44
C GLN A 80 7.81 5.58 6.59
N GLN A 81 7.49 5.88 5.33
CA GLN A 81 8.34 6.65 4.43
C GLN A 81 7.93 8.13 4.34
N ASN A 82 7.16 8.62 5.31
CA ASN A 82 6.60 9.98 5.36
C ASN A 82 5.75 10.35 4.12
N GLY A 83 5.13 9.35 3.48
CA GLY A 83 4.19 9.55 2.39
C GLY A 83 2.75 9.74 2.86
N ILE A 84 1.91 10.20 1.94
CA ILE A 84 0.48 10.43 2.10
C ILE A 84 -0.27 9.41 1.22
N THR A 85 -1.31 8.80 1.79
CA THR A 85 -2.23 7.92 1.07
C THR A 85 -3.61 8.56 1.01
N ILE A 86 -4.18 8.67 -0.19
CA ILE A 86 -5.54 9.15 -0.43
C ILE A 86 -6.38 7.96 -0.89
N ILE A 87 -7.48 7.70 -0.18
CA ILE A 87 -8.36 6.56 -0.46
C ILE A 87 -9.79 7.07 -0.64
N PRO A 88 -10.28 7.15 -1.88
CA PRO A 88 -11.67 7.45 -2.12
C PRO A 88 -12.55 6.25 -1.73
N VAL A 89 -13.49 6.50 -0.81
CA VAL A 89 -14.39 5.47 -0.27
C VAL A 89 -15.82 5.96 -0.24
N GLN A 90 -16.77 5.03 -0.36
CA GLN A 90 -18.20 5.33 -0.22
C GLN A 90 -18.63 5.57 1.23
N SER A 91 -17.94 4.94 2.19
CA SER A 91 -18.23 5.06 3.62
C SER A 91 -16.93 5.08 4.42
N ALA A 92 -16.88 5.92 5.45
CA ALA A 92 -15.74 6.02 6.36
C ALA A 92 -15.43 4.69 7.04
N SER A 93 -16.44 3.82 7.23
CA SER A 93 -16.24 2.51 7.85
C SER A 93 -15.22 1.64 7.10
N VAL A 94 -14.96 1.88 5.80
CA VAL A 94 -13.96 1.14 5.04
C VAL A 94 -12.53 1.38 5.55
N VAL A 95 -12.26 2.56 6.11
CA VAL A 95 -10.91 3.04 6.45
C VAL A 95 -10.75 3.48 7.91
N GLU A 96 -11.83 3.50 8.69
CA GLU A 96 -11.86 4.02 10.07
C GLU A 96 -10.80 3.43 11.00
N GLU A 97 -10.36 2.19 10.75
CA GLU A 97 -9.36 1.50 11.58
C GLU A 97 -7.93 2.00 11.36
N PHE A 98 -7.64 2.69 10.25
CA PHE A 98 -6.27 3.08 9.89
C PHE A 98 -6.12 4.47 9.25
N ALA A 99 -7.22 5.15 8.91
CA ALA A 99 -7.18 6.51 8.42
C ALA A 99 -6.81 7.48 9.53
N ASP A 100 -5.87 8.39 9.23
CA ASP A 100 -5.54 9.50 10.13
C ASP A 100 -6.61 10.61 10.07
N GLU A 101 -7.18 10.86 8.88
CA GLU A 101 -8.19 11.88 8.64
C GLU A 101 -9.22 11.38 7.62
N VAL A 102 -10.48 11.82 7.77
CA VAL A 102 -11.58 11.55 6.83
C VAL A 102 -12.19 12.87 6.39
N ILE A 103 -12.20 13.11 5.08
CA ILE A 103 -12.73 14.34 4.47
C ILE A 103 -14.05 13.99 3.75
N TYR A 104 -15.13 14.65 4.14
CA TYR A 104 -16.44 14.52 3.50
C TYR A 104 -16.57 15.55 2.37
N LEU A 105 -16.99 15.09 1.19
CA LEU A 105 -17.25 15.93 0.02
C LEU A 105 -18.75 16.21 -0.07
N ASN A 106 -19.11 17.47 -0.39
CA ASN A 106 -20.49 17.94 -0.55
C ASN A 106 -21.00 17.78 -1.97
#